data_AF-A0AAC9UH32-F1
#
_entry.id   AF-A0AAC9UH32-F1
#
_cell.length_a   1.000
_cell.length_b   1.000
_cell.length_c   1.000
_cell.angle_alpha   90.00
_cell.angle_beta   90.00
_cell.angle_gamma   90.00
#
_symmetry.space_group_name_H-M   'P 1'
#
loop_
_entity.id
_entity.type
_entity.pdbx_description
1 polymer ?
#
loop_
_entity_poly.entity_id
_entity_poly.type
_entity_poly.pdbx_seq_one_letter_code
_entity_poly.pdbx_strand_id
1 'polypeptide(L)'
;MRAYLTTACLDIDGVLCIDPTEEQTNDAEKYIEFILNAQPLFIPSRKVYALVTSRSEKYREQTEIWLKKYKVEYEYLIMQDLPGKEGGQKQISHAKHKALFYQKSSAELFIESDYKQSIEINHITKKPVFCAASNQIINNGFYNLKHEAVTSLKERLASFIPRGIKNQIKKLY
;
A
#
# COMPACT_ATOMS: atom_id res chain seq x y z
N MET A 1 -11.96 21.21 -15.31
CA MET A 1 -12.06 19.77 -15.03
C MET A 1 -10.98 19.42 -14.01
N ARG A 2 -11.34 19.00 -12.80
CA ARG A 2 -10.37 18.66 -11.75
C ARG A 2 -9.64 17.38 -12.14
N ALA A 3 -8.32 17.43 -12.31
CA ALA A 3 -7.52 16.24 -12.58
C ALA A 3 -7.23 15.55 -11.24
N TYR A 4 -7.94 14.47 -10.92
CA TYR A 4 -7.77 13.78 -9.63
C TYR A 4 -6.35 13.22 -9.43
N LEU A 5 -5.62 12.92 -10.51
CA LEU A 5 -4.24 12.42 -10.44
C LEU A 5 -3.24 13.48 -9.97
N THR A 6 -3.49 14.77 -10.24
CA THR A 6 -2.60 15.86 -9.76
C THR A 6 -2.72 16.09 -8.26
N THR A 7 -3.60 15.35 -7.58
CA THR A 7 -3.79 15.34 -6.12
C THR A 7 -3.78 13.92 -5.56
N ALA A 8 -3.20 12.94 -6.26
CA ALA A 8 -3.19 11.54 -5.84
C ALA A 8 -1.77 11.00 -5.62
N CYS A 9 -1.63 10.15 -4.60
CA CYS A 9 -0.49 9.27 -4.44
C CYS A 9 -0.76 7.95 -5.18
N LEU A 10 0.20 7.44 -5.93
CA LEU A 10 0.12 6.14 -6.61
C LEU A 10 1.28 5.26 -6.15
N ASP A 11 1.02 3.96 -5.92
CA ASP A 11 2.10 2.96 -5.96
C ASP A 11 2.59 2.78 -7.41
N ILE A 12 3.76 2.13 -7.56
CA ILE A 12 4.33 1.77 -8.85
C ILE A 12 4.02 0.31 -9.19
N ASP A 13 4.42 -0.62 -8.34
CA ASP A 13 4.26 -2.06 -8.56
C ASP A 13 2.80 -2.48 -8.31
N GLY A 14 2.21 -3.22 -9.25
CA GLY A 14 0.79 -3.56 -9.27
C GLY A 14 -0.16 -2.42 -9.68
N VAL A 15 0.35 -1.20 -9.91
CA VAL A 15 -0.45 -0.03 -10.34
C VAL A 15 0.03 0.51 -11.69
N LEU A 16 1.24 1.04 -11.76
CA LEU A 16 1.82 1.54 -13.01
C LEU A 16 2.36 0.41 -13.88
N CYS A 17 2.88 -0.63 -13.25
CA CYS A 17 3.38 -1.85 -13.88
C CYS A 17 2.99 -3.08 -13.08
N ILE A 18 3.21 -4.27 -13.64
CA ILE A 18 3.04 -5.53 -12.93
C ILE A 18 3.93 -5.61 -11.68
N ASP A 19 3.56 -6.44 -10.72
CA ASP A 19 4.40 -6.76 -9.56
C ASP A 19 5.60 -7.63 -9.96
N PRO A 20 6.75 -7.50 -9.27
CA PRO A 20 7.85 -8.45 -9.41
C PRO A 20 7.45 -9.81 -8.88
N THR A 21 8.02 -10.87 -9.45
CA THR A 21 7.93 -12.20 -8.83
C THR A 21 8.84 -12.29 -7.59
N GLU A 22 8.58 -13.29 -6.74
CA GLU A 22 9.43 -13.58 -5.59
C GLU A 22 10.88 -13.90 -6.02
N GLU A 23 11.03 -14.67 -7.10
CA GLU A 23 12.34 -14.99 -7.68
C GLU A 23 13.10 -13.73 -8.13
N GLN A 24 12.42 -12.79 -8.79
CA GLN A 24 13.00 -11.52 -9.19
C GLN A 24 13.38 -10.68 -7.97
N THR A 25 12.54 -10.64 -6.94
CA THR A 25 12.78 -9.81 -5.73
C THR A 25 13.98 -10.31 -4.92
N ASN A 26 14.22 -11.62 -4.90
CA ASN A 26 15.31 -12.24 -4.13
C ASN A 26 16.69 -12.14 -4.81
N ASP A 27 16.75 -11.73 -6.08
CA ASP A 27 17.97 -11.64 -6.87
C ASP A 27 18.16 -10.21 -7.37
N ALA A 28 19.28 -9.57 -7.00
CA ALA A 28 19.50 -8.16 -7.29
C ALA A 28 19.58 -7.86 -8.79
N GLU A 29 20.15 -8.77 -9.60
CA GLU A 29 20.31 -8.57 -11.04
C GLU A 29 18.97 -8.75 -11.75
N LYS A 30 18.22 -9.81 -11.40
CA LYS A 30 16.87 -10.03 -11.93
C LYS A 30 15.91 -8.90 -11.54
N TYR A 31 16.06 -8.35 -10.33
CA TYR A 31 15.24 -7.23 -9.89
C TYR A 31 15.53 -5.95 -10.68
N ILE A 32 16.80 -5.67 -10.99
CA ILE A 32 17.19 -4.55 -11.85
C ILE A 32 16.59 -4.72 -13.25
N GLU A 33 16.72 -5.92 -13.83
CA GLU A 33 16.15 -6.24 -15.14
C GLU A 33 14.63 -6.06 -15.14
N PHE A 34 13.95 -6.54 -14.09
CA PHE A 34 12.54 -6.32 -13.86
C PHE A 34 12.20 -4.83 -13.84
N ILE A 35 12.86 -4.02 -13.00
CA ILE A 35 12.56 -2.58 -12.88
C ILE A 35 12.67 -1.88 -14.24
N LEU A 36 13.71 -2.17 -15.01
CA LEU A 36 13.96 -1.53 -16.31
C LEU A 36 12.94 -1.94 -17.39
N ASN A 37 12.35 -3.13 -17.26
CA ASN A 37 11.52 -3.74 -18.30
C ASN A 37 10.10 -4.09 -17.86
N ALA A 38 9.70 -3.72 -16.63
CA ALA A 38 8.41 -4.09 -16.07
C ALA A 38 7.27 -3.74 -17.03
N GLN A 39 6.37 -4.70 -17.25
CA GLN A 39 5.25 -4.51 -18.17
C GLN A 39 4.30 -3.45 -17.61
N PRO A 40 3.99 -2.38 -18.37
CA PRO A 40 3.02 -1.38 -17.95
C PRO A 40 1.63 -1.96 -17.70
N LEU A 41 0.91 -1.38 -16.73
CA LEU A 41 -0.50 -1.62 -16.47
C LEU A 41 -1.30 -0.35 -16.75
N PHE A 42 -1.19 0.66 -15.89
CA PHE A 42 -1.86 1.94 -16.05
C PHE A 42 -0.84 3.08 -16.12
N ILE A 43 -0.68 3.68 -17.30
CA ILE A 43 0.18 4.86 -17.49
C ILE A 43 -0.66 6.14 -17.44
N PRO A 44 -0.45 7.01 -16.44
CA PRO A 44 -1.14 8.29 -16.33
C PRO A 44 -0.93 9.19 -17.54
N SER A 45 -2.00 9.78 -18.05
CA SER A 45 -1.93 10.82 -19.10
C SER A 45 -1.74 12.24 -18.55
N ARG A 46 -1.63 12.37 -17.23
CA ARG A 46 -1.47 13.63 -16.50
C ARG A 46 -0.44 13.47 -15.41
N LYS A 47 0.24 14.57 -15.06
CA LYS A 47 1.15 14.63 -13.94
C LYS A 47 0.49 14.14 -12.65
N VAL A 48 1.15 13.18 -12.00
CA VAL A 48 0.74 12.61 -10.72
C VAL A 48 1.31 13.47 -9.60
N TYR A 49 0.59 13.63 -8.50
CA TYR A 49 1.13 14.34 -7.34
C TYR A 49 2.33 13.61 -6.75
N ALA A 50 2.20 12.34 -6.37
CA ALA A 50 3.32 11.58 -5.86
C ALA A 50 3.28 10.12 -6.29
N LEU A 51 4.43 9.57 -6.63
CA LEU A 51 4.67 8.14 -6.67
C LEU A 51 5.26 7.74 -5.32
N VAL A 52 4.63 6.79 -4.63
CA VAL A 52 5.03 6.35 -3.29
C VAL A 52 5.17 4.83 -3.32
N THR A 53 6.40 4.34 -3.47
CA THR A 53 6.71 2.95 -3.78
C THR A 53 7.51 2.28 -2.68
N SER A 54 7.43 0.94 -2.63
CA SER A 54 8.26 0.10 -1.78
C SER A 54 9.55 -0.38 -2.43
N ARG A 55 9.83 0.03 -3.67
CA ARG A 55 11.16 -0.11 -4.25
C ARG A 55 12.19 0.59 -3.36
N SER A 56 13.35 -0.03 -3.18
CA SER A 56 14.43 0.55 -2.38
C SER A 56 15.10 1.71 -3.11
N GLU A 57 15.49 2.75 -2.37
CA GLU A 57 16.21 3.92 -2.89
C GLU A 57 17.47 3.58 -3.70
N LYS A 58 18.15 2.46 -3.40
CA LYS A 58 19.29 1.99 -4.22
C LYS A 58 18.94 1.70 -5.68
N TYR A 59 17.65 1.54 -6.01
CA TYR A 59 17.15 1.31 -7.36
C TYR A 59 16.48 2.53 -8.00
N ARG A 60 16.74 3.73 -7.46
CA ARG A 60 16.14 4.97 -7.94
C ARG A 60 16.46 5.23 -9.41
N GLU A 61 17.71 5.11 -9.80
CA GLU A 61 18.15 5.34 -11.18
C GLU A 61 17.36 4.46 -12.17
N GLN A 62 17.27 3.16 -11.89
CA GLN A 62 16.55 2.20 -12.72
C GLN A 62 15.05 2.50 -12.75
N THR A 63 14.48 2.91 -11.62
CA THR A 63 13.07 3.30 -11.50
C THR A 63 12.78 4.54 -12.35
N GLU A 64 13.62 5.57 -12.28
CA GLU A 64 13.47 6.80 -13.07
C GLU A 64 13.68 6.56 -14.57
N ILE A 65 14.58 5.66 -14.96
CA ILE A 65 14.74 5.22 -16.35
C ILE A 65 13.42 4.63 -16.88
N TRP A 66 12.77 3.74 -16.12
CA TRP A 66 11.48 3.17 -16.50
C TRP A 66 10.38 4.23 -16.59
N LEU A 67 10.29 5.11 -15.58
CA LEU A 67 9.29 6.19 -15.55
C LEU A 67 9.45 7.13 -16.75
N LYS A 68 10.69 7.49 -17.10
CA LYS A 68 11.01 8.31 -18.28
C LYS A 68 10.67 7.61 -19.59
N LYS A 69 10.99 6.31 -19.71
CA LYS A 69 10.66 5.48 -20.89
C LYS A 69 9.16 5.51 -21.19
N TYR A 70 8.32 5.43 -20.15
CA TYR A 70 6.86 5.48 -20.28
C TYR A 70 6.24 6.87 -20.11
N LYS A 71 7.06 7.92 -20.02
CA LYS A 71 6.64 9.32 -19.92
C LYS A 71 5.70 9.59 -18.74
N VAL A 72 5.93 8.91 -17.62
CA VAL A 72 5.18 9.16 -16.39
C VAL A 72 5.65 10.48 -15.78
N GLU A 73 4.78 11.48 -15.75
CA GLU A 73 5.05 12.75 -15.09
C GLU A 73 4.61 12.70 -13.61
N TYR A 74 5.47 13.16 -12.71
CA TYR A 74 5.19 13.20 -11.26
C TYR A 74 5.83 14.43 -10.60
N GLU A 75 5.30 14.90 -9.47
CA GLU A 75 5.94 15.94 -8.65
C GLU A 75 6.94 15.32 -7.65
N TYR A 76 6.53 14.27 -6.95
CA TYR A 76 7.37 13.60 -5.94
C TYR A 76 7.55 12.11 -6.25
N LEU A 77 8.77 11.60 -6.07
CA LEU A 77 9.08 10.16 -6.07
C LEU A 77 9.64 9.78 -4.71
N ILE A 78 8.79 9.14 -3.91
CA ILE A 78 9.09 8.69 -2.55
C ILE A 78 9.34 7.19 -2.61
N MET A 79 10.59 6.78 -2.37
CA MET A 79 10.98 5.38 -2.35
C MET A 79 11.40 4.95 -0.95
N GLN A 80 11.52 3.65 -0.74
CA GLN A 80 11.80 3.11 0.58
C GLN A 80 13.30 3.17 0.90
N ASP A 81 13.67 4.04 1.84
CA ASP A 81 14.96 4.00 2.51
C ASP A 81 15.02 2.74 3.39
N LEU A 82 15.87 1.79 3.00
CA LEU A 82 16.24 0.68 3.86
C LEU A 82 17.49 1.10 4.62
N PRO A 83 17.46 1.21 5.96
CA PRO A 83 18.67 1.54 6.70
C PRO A 83 19.74 0.51 6.37
N GLY A 84 20.94 1.00 6.02
CA GLY A 84 22.15 0.17 6.05
C GLY A 84 22.24 -0.49 7.41
N LYS A 85 22.73 -1.74 7.45
CA LYS A 85 22.71 -2.65 8.61
C LYS A 85 23.34 -2.11 9.91
N GLU A 86 23.79 -0.86 9.97
CA GLU A 86 24.56 -0.27 11.07
C GLU A 86 23.71 0.36 12.20
N GLY A 87 22.37 0.45 12.05
CA GLY A 87 21.55 1.26 12.97
C GLY A 87 20.45 0.56 13.76
N GLY A 88 20.26 -0.76 13.66
CA GLY A 88 19.21 -1.50 14.41
C GLY A 88 17.76 -1.03 14.19
N GLN A 89 17.51 -0.12 13.25
CA GLN A 89 16.17 0.38 12.97
C GLN A 89 15.34 -0.74 12.31
N LYS A 90 14.25 -1.11 12.98
CA LYS A 90 13.31 -2.11 12.49
C LYS A 90 12.72 -1.64 11.15
N GLN A 91 12.85 -2.46 10.12
CA GLN A 91 12.25 -2.23 8.82
C GLN A 91 10.74 -1.96 8.99
N ILE A 92 10.29 -0.81 8.50
CA ILE A 92 8.85 -0.47 8.49
C ILE A 92 8.15 -1.25 7.38
N SER A 93 6.87 -1.58 7.57
CA SER A 93 6.06 -2.21 6.53
C SER A 93 5.91 -1.28 5.32
N HIS A 94 5.73 -1.87 4.14
CA HIS A 94 5.44 -1.16 2.89
C HIS A 94 4.26 -0.19 3.04
N ALA A 95 3.15 -0.67 3.63
CA ALA A 95 1.98 0.15 3.92
C ALA A 95 2.29 1.31 4.87
N LYS A 96 3.08 1.09 5.93
CA LYS A 96 3.46 2.17 6.86
C LYS A 96 4.36 3.21 6.20
N HIS A 97 5.33 2.79 5.39
CA HIS A 97 6.15 3.71 4.59
C HIS A 97 5.26 4.61 3.73
N LYS A 98 4.36 4.01 2.94
CA LYS A 98 3.43 4.73 2.06
C LYS A 98 2.50 5.67 2.83
N ALA A 99 1.95 5.19 3.94
CA ALA A 99 1.04 5.95 4.80
C ALA A 99 1.70 7.17 5.44
N LEU A 100 2.98 7.09 5.86
CA LEU A 100 3.68 8.20 6.52
C LEU A 100 3.80 9.43 5.61
N PHE A 101 4.08 9.23 4.31
CA PHE A 101 4.07 10.33 3.36
C PHE A 101 2.64 10.80 3.06
N TYR A 102 1.74 9.86 2.76
CA TYR A 102 0.36 10.20 2.40
C TYR A 102 -0.40 10.95 3.49
N GLN A 103 -0.15 10.65 4.76
CA GLN A 103 -0.77 11.35 5.90
C GLN A 103 -0.38 12.83 5.96
N LYS A 104 0.88 13.15 5.64
CA LYS A 104 1.44 14.51 5.73
C LYS A 104 1.20 15.33 4.46
N SER A 105 0.90 14.68 3.35
CA SER A 105 0.71 15.34 2.06
C SER A 105 -0.70 15.89 1.88
N SER A 106 -0.84 16.83 0.94
CA SER A 106 -2.12 17.37 0.51
C SER A 106 -2.89 16.46 -0.46
N ALA A 107 -2.38 15.26 -0.75
CA ALA A 107 -3.07 14.32 -1.64
C ALA A 107 -4.44 13.91 -1.07
N GLU A 108 -5.41 13.61 -1.92
CA GLU A 108 -6.79 13.32 -1.52
C GLU A 108 -7.16 11.85 -1.74
N LEU A 109 -6.34 11.13 -2.50
CA LEU A 109 -6.51 9.73 -2.81
C LEU A 109 -5.14 9.04 -2.84
N PHE A 110 -5.09 7.79 -2.36
CA PHE A 110 -3.99 6.88 -2.62
C PHE A 110 -4.50 5.75 -3.52
N ILE A 111 -3.75 5.38 -4.56
CA ILE A 111 -4.03 4.22 -5.42
C ILE A 111 -2.99 3.14 -5.09
N GLU A 112 -3.48 2.02 -4.59
CA GLU A 112 -2.69 0.88 -4.12
C GLU A 112 -3.24 -0.39 -4.77
N SER A 113 -2.39 -1.36 -5.07
CA SER A 113 -2.81 -2.64 -5.67
C SER A 113 -3.16 -3.66 -4.59
N ASP A 114 -2.42 -3.71 -3.48
CA ASP A 114 -2.63 -4.69 -2.42
C ASP A 114 -3.75 -4.27 -1.45
N TYR A 115 -4.72 -5.16 -1.26
CA TYR A 115 -5.88 -4.90 -0.42
C TYR A 115 -5.52 -4.70 1.07
N LYS A 116 -4.55 -5.47 1.61
CA LYS A 116 -4.16 -5.35 3.02
C LYS A 116 -3.40 -4.05 3.26
N GLN A 117 -2.48 -3.69 2.37
CA GLN A 117 -1.80 -2.41 2.40
C GLN A 117 -2.80 -1.26 2.28
N SER A 118 -3.79 -1.39 1.39
CA SER A 118 -4.84 -0.38 1.22
C SER A 118 -5.63 -0.14 2.52
N ILE A 119 -6.01 -1.21 3.23
CA ILE A 119 -6.67 -1.13 4.55
C ILE A 119 -5.75 -0.46 5.58
N GLU A 120 -4.48 -0.86 5.66
CA GLU A 120 -3.52 -0.32 6.62
C GLU A 120 -3.22 1.17 6.36
N ILE A 121 -3.01 1.55 5.11
CA ILE A 121 -2.81 2.94 4.69
C ILE A 121 -4.03 3.78 5.06
N ASN A 122 -5.25 3.31 4.76
CA ASN A 122 -6.48 4.00 5.15
C ASN A 122 -6.61 4.09 6.68
N HIS A 123 -6.26 3.03 7.41
CA HIS A 123 -6.35 3.00 8.86
C HIS A 123 -5.42 4.03 9.51
N ILE A 124 -4.18 4.15 9.02
CA ILE A 124 -3.16 5.10 9.53
C ILE A 124 -3.54 6.53 9.15
N THR A 125 -3.89 6.76 7.88
CA THR A 125 -4.06 8.12 7.34
C THR A 125 -5.45 8.69 7.57
N LYS A 126 -6.47 7.83 7.75
CA LYS A 126 -7.90 8.15 7.70
C LYS A 126 -8.36 8.77 6.36
N LYS A 127 -7.53 8.71 5.32
CA LYS A 127 -7.80 9.28 3.99
C LYS A 127 -8.21 8.18 3.00
N PRO A 128 -9.01 8.48 1.96
CA PRO A 128 -9.45 7.49 0.98
C PRO A 128 -8.28 6.75 0.31
N VAL A 129 -8.45 5.45 0.10
CA VAL A 129 -7.52 4.61 -0.66
C VAL A 129 -8.32 3.79 -1.67
N PHE A 130 -7.99 3.89 -2.96
CA PHE A 130 -8.53 3.03 -3.99
C PHE A 130 -7.63 1.80 -4.16
N CYS A 131 -8.20 0.61 -3.93
CA CYS A 131 -7.51 -0.65 -4.11
C CYS A 131 -7.79 -1.19 -5.52
N ALA A 132 -6.77 -1.20 -6.39
CA ALA A 132 -6.89 -1.60 -7.79
C ALA A 132 -7.26 -3.08 -7.93
N ALA A 133 -6.71 -3.98 -7.08
CA ALA A 133 -7.01 -5.41 -7.16
C ALA A 133 -8.46 -5.75 -6.80
N SER A 134 -9.07 -5.00 -5.88
CA SER A 134 -10.47 -5.22 -5.46
C SER A 134 -11.47 -4.30 -6.16
N ASN A 135 -11.01 -3.30 -6.89
CA ASN A 135 -11.81 -2.23 -7.49
C ASN A 135 -12.73 -1.53 -6.46
N GLN A 136 -12.19 -1.22 -5.27
CA GLN A 136 -12.95 -0.62 -4.17
C GLN A 136 -12.22 0.60 -3.60
N ILE A 137 -12.99 1.61 -3.20
CA ILE A 137 -12.50 2.70 -2.34
C ILE A 137 -12.68 2.29 -0.89
N ILE A 138 -11.57 2.18 -0.19
CA ILE A 138 -11.50 2.02 1.25
C ILE A 138 -11.56 3.40 1.87
N ASN A 139 -12.66 3.67 2.56
CA ASN A 139 -12.89 4.90 3.27
C ASN A 139 -13.57 4.58 4.60
N ASN A 140 -13.00 5.07 5.71
CA ASN A 140 -13.41 4.72 7.07
C ASN A 140 -14.86 5.15 7.41
N GLY A 141 -15.51 5.96 6.58
CA GLY A 141 -16.96 6.22 6.70
C GLY A 141 -17.84 4.97 6.54
N PHE A 142 -17.40 3.96 5.77
CA PHE A 142 -18.19 2.75 5.50
C PHE A 142 -17.62 1.46 6.13
N TYR A 143 -16.29 1.38 6.33
CA TYR A 143 -15.65 0.19 6.89
C TYR A 143 -15.81 0.05 8.40
N ASN A 144 -15.75 1.17 9.14
CA ASN A 144 -15.91 1.16 10.60
C ASN A 144 -17.29 0.66 11.02
N LEU A 145 -18.37 1.04 10.31
CA LEU A 145 -19.73 0.60 10.63
C LEU A 145 -19.87 -0.93 10.56
N LYS A 146 -19.32 -1.59 9.53
CA LYS A 146 -19.39 -3.05 9.42
C LYS A 146 -18.49 -3.74 10.43
N HIS A 147 -17.27 -3.26 10.64
CA HIS A 147 -16.32 -3.90 11.55
C HIS A 147 -16.72 -3.71 13.03
N GLU A 148 -17.16 -2.52 13.43
CA GLU A 148 -17.71 -2.24 14.76
C GLU A 148 -19.01 -3.03 15.01
N ALA A 149 -19.89 -3.14 14.02
CA ALA A 149 -21.09 -3.98 14.12
C ALA A 149 -20.70 -5.45 14.34
N VAL A 150 -19.77 -6.00 13.55
CA VAL A 150 -19.32 -7.40 13.70
C VAL A 150 -18.60 -7.63 15.02
N THR A 151 -17.76 -6.69 15.46
CA THR A 151 -17.00 -6.81 16.71
C THR A 151 -17.94 -6.73 17.92
N SER A 152 -18.84 -5.75 17.94
CA SER A 152 -19.84 -5.62 19.02
C SER A 152 -20.82 -6.81 19.05
N LEU A 153 -21.19 -7.38 17.89
CA LEU A 153 -21.98 -8.61 17.83
C LEU A 153 -21.21 -9.80 18.38
N LYS A 154 -19.92 -9.96 18.04
CA LYS A 154 -19.07 -11.03 18.60
C LYS A 154 -18.91 -10.88 20.10
N GLU A 155 -18.69 -9.68 20.61
CA GLU A 155 -18.58 -9.40 22.04
C GLU A 155 -19.90 -9.68 22.79
N ARG A 156 -21.04 -9.26 22.21
CA ARG A 156 -22.37 -9.62 22.73
C ARG A 156 -22.59 -11.11 22.74
N LEU A 157 -22.35 -11.81 21.63
CA LEU A 157 -22.49 -13.27 21.57
C LEU A 157 -21.57 -13.96 22.58
N ALA A 158 -20.33 -13.49 22.74
CA ALA A 158 -19.38 -14.02 23.71
C ALA A 158 -19.76 -13.75 25.17
N SER A 159 -20.56 -12.71 25.45
CA SER A 159 -21.08 -12.44 26.80
C SER A 159 -22.26 -13.34 27.18
N PHE A 160 -23.00 -13.87 26.20
CA PHE A 160 -24.05 -14.86 26.40
C PHE A 160 -23.52 -16.30 26.57
N ILE A 161 -22.24 -16.57 26.30
CA ILE A 161 -21.65 -17.90 26.49
C ILE A 161 -21.41 -18.14 28.00
N PRO A 162 -22.05 -19.18 28.61
CA PRO A 162 -21.82 -19.55 29.99
C PRO A 162 -20.33 -19.83 30.28
N ARG A 163 -19.85 -19.38 31.44
CA ARG A 163 -18.42 -19.48 31.82
C ARG A 163 -17.89 -20.93 31.76
N GLY A 164 -18.72 -21.92 32.07
CA GLY A 164 -18.36 -23.34 32.00
C GLY A 164 -18.00 -23.81 30.58
N ILE A 165 -18.75 -23.35 29.57
CA ILE A 165 -18.51 -23.69 28.15
C ILE A 165 -17.25 -22.98 27.65
N LYS A 166 -17.04 -21.72 28.05
CA LYS A 166 -15.84 -20.95 27.69
C LYS A 166 -14.54 -21.61 28.18
N ASN A 167 -14.58 -22.25 29.36
CA ASN A 167 -13.46 -22.97 29.94
C ASN A 167 -13.23 -24.36 29.30
N GLN A 168 -14.26 -24.99 28.73
CA GLN A 168 -14.11 -26.23 27.96
C GLN A 168 -13.50 -25.98 26.58
N ILE A 169 -13.91 -24.90 25.89
CA ILE A 169 -13.36 -24.51 24.59
C ILE A 169 -11.88 -24.14 24.69
N LYS A 170 -11.47 -23.48 25.78
CA LYS A 170 -10.05 -23.16 26.06
C LYS A 170 -9.16 -24.38 26.33
N LYS A 171 -9.72 -25.55 26.64
CA LYS A 171 -8.97 -26.80 26.88
C LYS A 171 -8.79 -27.65 25.61
N LEU A 172 -9.39 -27.23 24.49
CA LEU A 172 -9.33 -27.90 23.19
C LEU A 172 -8.27 -27.30 22.25
N TYR A 173 -7.49 -26.31 22.73
CA TYR A 173 -6.35 -25.70 22.07
C TYR A 173 -5.13 -25.71 23.00
#